data_AF-A0A7W9ZR40-F1
#
_entry.id   AF-A0A7W9ZR40-F1
#
_cell.length_a   1.000
_cell.length_b   1.000
_cell.length_c   1.000
_cell.angle_alpha   90.00
_cell.angle_beta   90.00
_cell.angle_gamma   90.00
#
_symmetry.space_group_name_H-M   'P 1'
#
loop_
_entity.id
_entity.type
_entity.pdbx_description
1 polymer ?
#
loop_
_entity_poly.entity_id
_entity_poly.type
_entity_poly.pdbx_seq_one_letter_code
_entity_poly.pdbx_strand_id
1 'polypeptide(L)'
;MNGISKTLNDMTLVERSSLLDTVADALEATAEEAEGEGDARFVANSICIANTIRGLSGELAPRDLRAAELLLEQGIMLVHQFSSRVKPGGMKH
;
A
#
# COMPACT_ATOMS: atom_id res chain seq x y z
N MET A 1 -7.57 -12.94 1.92
CA MET A 1 -6.85 -12.34 0.78
C MET A 1 -7.42 -12.68 -0.61
N ASN A 2 -8.36 -13.62 -0.77
CA ASN A 2 -8.92 -13.99 -2.10
C ASN A 2 -9.79 -12.93 -2.79
N GLY A 3 -10.27 -11.90 -2.06
CA GLY A 3 -11.17 -10.88 -2.62
C GLY A 3 -10.44 -9.89 -3.53
N ILE A 4 -9.25 -9.44 -3.11
CA ILE A 4 -8.46 -8.42 -3.82
C ILE A 4 -7.98 -8.96 -5.17
N SER A 5 -7.45 -10.20 -5.20
CA SER A 5 -7.02 -10.83 -6.45
C SER A 5 -8.17 -11.04 -7.44
N LYS A 6 -9.41 -11.26 -6.96
CA LYS A 6 -10.58 -11.38 -7.83
C LYS A 6 -10.95 -10.03 -8.45
N THR A 7 -11.00 -8.96 -7.65
CA THR A 7 -11.23 -7.61 -8.17
C THR A 7 -10.13 -7.13 -9.11
N LEU A 8 -8.86 -7.51 -8.86
CA LEU A 8 -7.77 -7.15 -9.75
C LEU A 8 -7.86 -7.83 -11.11
N ASN A 9 -8.37 -9.06 -11.20
CA ASN A 9 -8.56 -9.73 -12.50
C ASN A 9 -9.64 -9.05 -13.36
N ASP A 10 -10.62 -8.40 -12.74
CA ASP A 10 -11.73 -7.73 -13.43
C ASP A 10 -11.39 -6.28 -13.87
N MET A 11 -10.28 -5.71 -13.39
CA MET A 11 -9.85 -4.34 -13.71
C MET A 11 -9.09 -4.24 -15.03
N THR A 12 -9.17 -3.08 -15.68
CA THR A 12 -8.30 -2.67 -16.79
C THR A 12 -6.90 -2.31 -16.28
N LEU A 13 -5.92 -2.15 -17.19
CA LEU A 13 -4.58 -1.67 -16.81
C LEU A 13 -4.63 -0.26 -16.20
N VAL A 14 -5.47 0.62 -16.72
CA VAL A 14 -5.63 2.00 -16.23
C VAL A 14 -6.19 2.00 -14.80
N GLU A 15 -7.23 1.21 -14.55
CA GLU A 15 -7.80 1.10 -13.19
C GLU A 15 -6.79 0.51 -12.21
N ARG A 16 -6.00 -0.50 -12.62
CA ARG A 16 -4.95 -1.06 -11.76
C ARG A 16 -3.84 -0.04 -11.47
N SER A 17 -3.43 0.73 -12.46
CA SER A 17 -2.45 1.81 -12.27
C SER A 17 -2.96 2.86 -11.29
N SER A 18 -4.21 3.28 -11.43
CA SER A 18 -4.84 4.24 -10.52
C SER A 18 -4.93 3.71 -9.07
N LEU A 19 -5.22 2.41 -8.91
CA LEU A 19 -5.22 1.78 -7.59
C LEU A 19 -3.81 1.68 -6.99
N LEU A 20 -2.81 1.35 -7.80
CA LEU A 20 -1.40 1.38 -7.40
C LEU A 20 -1.01 2.78 -6.90
N ASP A 21 -1.31 3.82 -7.68
CA ASP A 21 -1.01 5.21 -7.30
C ASP A 21 -1.70 5.58 -5.96
N THR A 22 -2.97 5.19 -5.80
CA THR A 22 -3.72 5.40 -4.55
C THR A 22 -3.05 4.72 -3.34
N VAL A 23 -2.55 3.48 -3.51
CA VAL A 23 -1.86 2.77 -2.43
C VAL A 23 -0.49 3.39 -2.14
N ALA A 24 0.22 3.88 -3.15
CA ALA A 24 1.48 4.59 -2.95
C ALA A 24 1.27 5.87 -2.13
N ASP A 25 0.26 6.68 -2.47
CA ASP A 25 -0.05 7.90 -1.74
C ASP A 25 -0.45 7.61 -0.28
N ALA A 26 -1.22 6.54 -0.04
CA ALA A 26 -1.57 6.10 1.30
C ALA A 26 -0.34 5.65 2.12
N LEU A 27 0.60 4.94 1.49
CA LEU A 27 1.84 4.53 2.15
C LEU A 27 2.68 5.74 2.57
N GLU A 28 2.76 6.76 1.74
CA GLU A 28 3.49 7.99 2.07
C GLU A 28 2.85 8.77 3.21
N ALA A 29 1.52 8.91 3.20
CA ALA A 29 0.80 9.54 4.30
C ALA A 29 1.05 8.79 5.62
N THR A 30 0.98 7.45 5.62
CA THR A 30 1.29 6.66 6.82
C THR A 30 2.77 6.74 7.23
N ALA A 31 3.68 6.97 6.28
CA ALA A 31 5.09 7.17 6.59
C ALA A 31 5.32 8.52 7.27
N GLU A 32 4.68 9.59 6.80
CA GLU A 32 4.73 10.92 7.42
C GLU A 32 4.20 10.86 8.87
N GLU A 33 3.08 10.18 9.10
CA GLU A 33 2.55 9.96 10.45
C GLU A 33 3.52 9.15 11.33
N ALA A 34 4.07 8.05 10.81
CA ALA A 34 5.03 7.21 11.53
C ALA A 34 6.35 7.93 11.85
N GLU A 35 6.77 8.87 11.00
CA GLU A 35 7.92 9.74 11.25
C GLU A 35 7.67 10.61 12.48
N GLY A 36 6.47 11.19 12.60
CA GLY A 36 6.03 11.92 13.80
C GLY A 36 6.04 11.08 15.09
N GLU A 37 5.84 9.77 14.98
CA GLU A 37 5.90 8.81 16.10
C GLU A 37 7.32 8.25 16.36
N GLY A 38 8.29 8.55 15.49
CA GLY A 38 9.66 8.05 15.60
C GLY A 38 9.86 6.60 15.14
N ASP A 39 8.91 5.98 14.42
CA ASP A 39 9.08 4.63 13.86
C ASP A 39 9.82 4.67 12.51
N ALA A 40 11.11 5.02 12.57
CA ALA A 40 11.96 5.16 11.38
C ALA A 40 12.01 3.90 10.49
N ARG A 41 11.81 2.71 11.06
CA ARG A 41 11.75 1.45 10.31
C ARG A 41 10.46 1.36 9.50
N PHE A 42 9.33 1.74 10.07
CA PHE A 42 8.06 1.77 9.33
C PHE A 42 8.13 2.79 8.19
N VAL A 43 8.67 3.99 8.44
CA VAL A 43 8.91 5.03 7.41
C VAL A 43 9.70 4.44 6.24
N ALA A 44 10.87 3.86 6.50
CA ALA A 44 11.74 3.32 5.45
C ALA A 44 11.04 2.23 4.62
N ASN A 45 10.29 1.33 5.27
CA ASN A 45 9.58 0.27 4.59
C ASN A 45 8.42 0.80 3.72
N SER A 46 7.62 1.72 4.24
CA SER A 46 6.49 2.31 3.52
C SER A 46 6.95 3.10 2.30
N ILE A 47 7.99 3.93 2.45
CA ILE A 47 8.59 4.69 1.34
C ILE A 47 9.20 3.77 0.28
N CYS A 48 9.85 2.67 0.69
CA CYS A 48 10.39 1.68 -0.25
C CYS A 48 9.29 1.08 -1.15
N ILE A 49 8.17 0.66 -0.54
CA ILE A 49 7.05 0.08 -1.29
C ILE A 49 6.35 1.15 -2.15
N ALA A 50 6.12 2.36 -1.64
CA ALA A 50 5.52 3.45 -2.40
C ALA A 50 6.34 3.78 -3.67
N ASN A 51 7.66 3.91 -3.53
CA ASN A 51 8.54 4.18 -4.68
C ASN A 51 8.58 3.02 -5.67
N THR A 52 8.56 1.77 -5.19
CA THR A 52 8.50 0.59 -6.06
C THR A 52 7.20 0.56 -6.85
N ILE A 53 6.08 0.91 -6.20
CA ILE A 53 4.77 1.02 -6.85
C ILE A 53 4.78 2.09 -7.94
N ARG A 54 5.31 3.30 -7.66
CA ARG A 54 5.37 4.38 -8.67
C ARG A 54 6.25 4.05 -9.86
N GLY A 55 7.36 3.36 -9.63
CA GLY A 55 8.20 2.86 -10.71
C GLY A 55 7.47 1.85 -11.60
N LEU A 56 6.56 1.05 -11.03
CA LEU A 56 5.76 0.06 -11.76
C LEU A 56 4.55 0.69 -12.47
N SER A 57 3.83 1.62 -11.83
CA SER A 57 2.57 2.17 -12.33
C SER A 57 2.78 2.99 -13.61
N GLY A 58 3.88 3.74 -13.71
CA GLY A 58 4.19 4.58 -14.88
C GLY A 58 4.33 3.83 -16.21
N GLU A 59 4.67 2.54 -16.18
CA GLU A 59 4.85 1.71 -17.39
C GLU A 59 4.14 0.34 -17.28
N LEU A 60 3.03 0.27 -16.55
CA LEU A 60 2.34 -0.98 -16.25
C LEU A 60 1.88 -1.72 -17.52
N ALA A 61 2.40 -2.93 -17.74
CA ALA A 61 2.01 -3.80 -18.86
C ALA A 61 1.43 -5.15 -18.37
N PRO A 62 0.78 -5.95 -19.24
CA PRO A 62 0.19 -7.24 -18.84
C PRO A 62 1.17 -8.23 -18.18
N ARG A 63 2.46 -8.16 -18.53
CA ARG A 63 3.52 -8.99 -17.92
C ARG A 63 3.77 -8.67 -16.45
N ASP A 64 3.41 -7.46 -16.03
CA ASP A 64 3.72 -6.91 -14.70
C ASP A 64 2.58 -7.14 -13.70
N LEU A 65 1.44 -7.65 -14.15
CA LEU A 65 0.21 -7.79 -13.34
C LEU A 65 0.45 -8.55 -12.05
N ARG A 66 1.25 -9.63 -12.08
CA ARG A 66 1.53 -10.39 -10.87
C ARG A 66 2.38 -9.61 -9.86
N ALA A 67 3.32 -8.81 -10.35
CA ALA A 67 4.13 -7.94 -9.49
C ALA A 67 3.26 -6.82 -8.90
N ALA A 68 2.37 -6.22 -9.70
CA ALA A 68 1.39 -5.24 -9.25
C ALA A 68 0.48 -5.79 -8.16
N GLU A 69 -0.05 -7.01 -8.32
CA GLU A 69 -0.86 -7.68 -7.29
C GLU A 69 -0.11 -7.82 -5.96
N LEU A 70 1.13 -8.30 -5.99
CA LEU A 70 1.95 -8.48 -4.77
C LEU A 70 2.26 -7.16 -4.08
N LEU A 71 2.56 -6.11 -4.84
CA LEU A 71 2.82 -4.78 -4.29
C LEU A 71 1.55 -4.16 -3.69
N LEU A 72 0.39 -4.35 -4.32
CA LEU A 72 -0.90 -3.91 -3.77
C LEU A 72 -1.21 -4.62 -2.46
N GLU A 73 -1.07 -5.96 -2.42
CA GLU A 73 -1.26 -6.73 -1.20
C GLU A 73 -0.32 -6.24 -0.08
N GLN A 74 0.96 -6.03 -0.40
CA GLN A 74 1.93 -5.59 0.58
C GLN A 74 1.68 -4.16 1.07
N GLY A 75 1.31 -3.25 0.17
CA GLY A 75 1.00 -1.86 0.51
C GLY A 75 -0.24 -1.76 1.39
N ILE A 76 -1.32 -2.45 1.02
CA ILE A 76 -2.56 -2.51 1.82
C ILE A 76 -2.29 -3.09 3.22
N MET A 77 -1.46 -4.14 3.32
CA MET A 77 -1.09 -4.72 4.61
C MET A 77 -0.33 -3.74 5.50
N LEU A 78 0.61 -2.96 4.96
CA LEU A 78 1.38 -1.98 5.72
C LEU A 78 0.48 -0.84 6.23
N VAL A 79 -0.37 -0.28 5.35
CA VAL A 79 -1.33 0.76 5.74
C VAL A 79 -2.26 0.24 6.85
N HIS A 80 -2.82 -0.97 6.68
CA HIS A 80 -3.66 -1.59 7.70
C HIS A 80 -2.90 -1.83 9.02
N GLN A 81 -1.66 -2.28 8.96
CA GLN A 81 -0.82 -2.48 10.14
C GLN A 81 -0.65 -1.16 10.89
N PHE A 82 -0.39 -0.05 10.20
CA PHE A 82 -0.27 1.26 10.83
C PHE A 82 -1.59 1.73 11.46
N SER A 83 -2.69 1.69 10.71
CA SER A 83 -4.01 2.09 11.24
C SER A 83 -4.45 1.28 12.45
N SER A 84 -4.02 0.01 12.56
CA SER A 84 -4.28 -0.82 13.74
C SER A 84 -3.48 -0.40 14.98
N ARG A 85 -2.30 0.20 14.81
CA ARG A 85 -1.45 0.71 15.90
C ARG A 85 -1.96 2.01 16.51
N VAL A 86 -2.74 2.78 15.76
CA VAL A 86 -3.43 3.99 16.28
C VAL A 86 -4.59 3.61 17.23
N LYS A 87 -5.01 2.34 17.28
CA LYS A 87 -6.08 1.84 18.17
C LYS A 87 -5.63 0.91 19.32
N PRO A 88 -4.79 1.36 20.26
CA PRO A 88 -4.84 0.83 21.62
C PRO A 88 -4.92 1.96 22.66
N GLY A 89 -6.12 2.53 22.84
CA GLY A 89 -6.37 3.55 23.87
C GLY A 89 -7.83 3.76 24.29
N GLY A 90 -8.79 2.96 23.81
CA GLY A 90 -10.22 3.15 24.10
C GLY A 90 -10.76 2.16 25.13
N MET A 91 -10.87 2.62 26.38
CA MET A 91 -11.68 2.08 27.49
C MET A 91 -11.28 0.73 28.10
N LYS A 92 -10.63 0.81 29.26
CA LYS A 92 -10.90 -0.08 30.39
C LYS A 92 -12.13 0.46 31.11
N HIS A 93 -13.22 -0.30 31.15
CA HIS A 93 -14.26 -0.18 32.17
C HIS A 93 -14.35 -1.52 32.91
#